data_AF-A0A962UPW0-F1
#
_entry.id   AF-A0A962UPW0-F1
#
_cell.length_a   1.000
_cell.length_b   1.000
_cell.length_c   1.000
_cell.angle_alpha   90.00
_cell.angle_beta   90.00
_cell.angle_gamma   90.00
#
_symmetry.space_group_name_H-M   'P 1'
#
loop_
_entity.id
_entity.type
_entity.pdbx_description
1 polymer ?
#
loop_
_entity_poly.entity_id
_entity_poly.type
_entity_poly.pdbx_seq_one_letter_code
_entity_poly.pdbx_strand_id
1 'polypeptide(L)' 'MIAKTMGMILVLSSLLLLSACEQEGPAERAGEKIDNAIESAGDKIEQAGDKIQEKTR' A
#
# COMPACT_ATOMS: atom_id res chain seq x y z
N MET A 1 9.47 -44.03 -5.79
CA MET A 1 8.77 -43.35 -4.68
C MET A 1 9.34 -41.95 -4.43
N ILE A 2 10.66 -41.79 -4.35
CA ILE A 2 11.37 -40.52 -4.08
C ILE A 2 11.01 -39.38 -5.07
N ALA A 3 10.92 -39.67 -6.37
CA ALA A 3 10.57 -38.64 -7.37
C ALA A 3 9.13 -38.11 -7.23
N LYS A 4 8.20 -38.97 -6.80
CA LYS A 4 6.78 -38.62 -6.63
C LYS A 4 6.55 -37.80 -5.35
N THR A 5 7.29 -38.09 -4.28
CA THR A 5 7.29 -37.29 -3.05
C THR A 5 7.98 -35.93 -3.24
N MET A 6 9.06 -35.86 -4.02
CA MET A 6 9.76 -34.60 -4.29
C MET A 6 8.93 -33.64 -5.14
N GLY A 7 8.19 -34.14 -6.13
CA GLY A 7 7.23 -33.32 -6.89
C GLY A 7 6.10 -32.77 -6.03
N MET A 8 5.60 -33.55 -5.07
CA MET A 8 4.51 -33.12 -4.18
C MET A 8 4.95 -32.02 -3.19
N ILE A 9 6.18 -32.11 -2.68
CA ILE A 9 6.77 -31.06 -1.81
C ILE A 9 6.94 -29.75 -2.57
N LEU A 10 7.38 -29.80 -3.83
CA LEU A 10 7.60 -28.61 -4.65
C LEU A 10 6.29 -27.84 -4.91
N VAL A 11 5.19 -28.56 -5.16
CA VAL A 11 3.85 -27.98 -5.33
C VAL A 11 3.28 -27.41 -4.03
N LEU A 12 3.55 -28.04 -2.88
CA LEU A 12 3.13 -27.49 -1.58
C LEU A 12 3.90 -26.20 -1.24
N SER A 13 5.19 -26.15 -1.52
CA SER A 13 6.03 -24.98 -1.24
C SER A 13 5.62 -23.76 -2.06
N SER A 14 5.18 -23.93 -3.32
CA SER A 14 4.73 -22.80 -4.14
C SER A 14 3.43 -22.18 -3.65
N LEU A 15 2.52 -22.98 -3.07
CA LEU A 15 1.27 -22.49 -2.48
C LEU A 15 1.52 -21.63 -1.23
N LEU A 16 2.54 -21.96 -0.43
CA LEU A 16 2.91 -21.21 0.77
C LEU A 16 3.53 -19.84 0.44
N LEU A 17 4.26 -19.74 -0.66
CA LEU A 17 4.84 -18.47 -1.13
C LEU A 17 3.78 -17.50 -1.63
N LEU A 18 2.65 -18.00 -2.17
CA LEU A 18 1.59 -17.16 -2.71
C LEU A 18 0.88 -16.35 -1.60
N SER A 19 0.67 -16.96 -0.43
CA SER A 19 0.09 -16.27 0.73
C SER A 19 0.98 -15.17 1.32
N ALA A 20 2.27 -15.14 0.97
CA ALA A 20 3.21 -14.11 1.42
C ALA A 20 3.22 -12.84 0.53
N CYS A 21 2.63 -12.89 -0.66
CA CYS A 21 2.69 -11.79 -1.63
C CYS A 21 1.52 -10.80 -1.55
N GLU A 22 0.41 -11.13 -0.89
CA GLU A 22 -0.82 -10.33 -0.97
C GLU A 22 -1.08 -9.40 0.24
N GLN A 23 -0.27 -9.45 1.29
CA GLN A 23 -0.54 -8.68 2.52
C GLN A 23 0.41 -7.50 2.67
N GLU A 24 -0.14 -6.28 2.59
CA GLU A 24 0.61 -5.04 2.78
C GLU A 24 1.39 -5.02 4.10
N GLY A 25 2.66 -4.69 3.99
CA GLY A 25 3.56 -4.58 5.12
C GLY A 25 3.13 -3.47 6.09
N PRO A 26 3.51 -3.55 7.37
CA PRO A 26 3.23 -2.50 8.34
C PRO A 26 3.84 -1.15 7.94
N ALA A 27 4.97 -1.15 7.25
CA ALA A 27 5.61 0.06 6.73
C ALA A 27 4.84 0.67 5.54
N GLU A 28 4.35 -0.15 4.62
CA GLU A 28 3.51 0.29 3.49
C GLU A 28 2.24 0.97 3.98
N ARG A 29 1.51 0.33 4.90
CA ARG A 29 0.31 0.91 5.53
C ARG A 29 0.59 2.19 6.32
N ALA A 30 1.78 2.32 6.91
CA ALA A 30 2.18 3.55 7.59
C ALA A 30 2.51 4.66 6.58
N GLY A 31 3.23 4.32 5.50
CA GLY A 31 3.52 5.24 4.39
C GLY A 31 2.23 5.76 3.76
N GLU A 32 1.30 4.87 3.42
CA GLU A 32 0.02 5.24 2.83
C GLU A 32 -0.78 6.22 3.73
N LYS A 33 -0.80 6.00 5.05
CA LYS A 33 -1.45 6.94 5.98
C LYS A 33 -0.79 8.31 6.01
N ILE A 34 0.54 8.37 5.93
CA ILE A 34 1.29 9.63 5.90
C ILE A 34 1.01 10.35 4.59
N ASP A 35 1.06 9.65 3.46
CA ASP A 35 0.79 10.21 2.14
C ASP A 35 -0.62 10.80 2.07
N ASN A 36 -1.64 10.06 2.53
CA ASN A 36 -3.03 10.57 2.62
C ASN A 36 -3.15 11.81 3.51
N ALA A 37 -2.41 11.87 4.62
CA ALA A 37 -2.43 13.01 5.52
C ALA A 37 -1.80 14.25 4.88
N ILE A 38 -0.71 14.07 4.11
CA ILE A 38 -0.04 15.13 3.38
C ILE A 38 -0.94 15.66 2.26
N GLU A 39 -1.58 14.79 1.49
CA GLU A 39 -2.51 15.17 0.42
C GLU A 39 -3.68 16.00 0.99
N SER A 40 -4.34 15.50 2.04
CA SER A 40 -5.42 16.22 2.71
C SER A 40 -4.99 17.57 3.28
N ALA A 41 -3.75 17.70 3.76
CA ALA A 41 -3.21 18.96 4.24
C ALA A 41 -2.97 19.93 3.08
N GLY A 42 -2.41 19.46 1.96
CA GLY A 42 -2.21 20.21 0.73
C GLY A 42 -3.51 20.80 0.20
N ASP A 43 -4.54 19.97 0.05
CA ASP A 43 -5.87 20.38 -0.43
C ASP A 43 -6.50 21.48 0.44
N LYS A 44 -6.30 21.41 1.75
CA LYS A 44 -6.82 22.43 2.69
C LYS A 44 -6.08 23.75 2.55
N ILE A 45 -4.76 23.70 2.33
CA ILE A 45 -3.93 24.89 2.14
C ILE A 45 -4.31 25.56 0.81
N GLU A 46 -4.48 24.79 -0.27
CA GLU A 46 -4.90 25.32 -1.57
C GLU A 46 -6.26 26.01 -1.47
N GLN A 47 -7.27 25.34 -0.90
CA GLN A 47 -8.58 25.93 -0.68
C GLN A 47 -8.56 27.19 0.19
N ALA A 48 -7.66 27.26 1.18
CA ALA A 48 -7.49 28.46 1.99
C ALA A 48 -6.87 29.60 1.18
N GLY A 49 -5.87 29.30 0.35
CA GLY A 49 -5.24 30.24 -0.58
C GLY A 49 -6.24 30.80 -1.58
N ASP A 50 -7.04 29.94 -2.21
CA ASP A 50 -8.07 30.34 -3.17
C ASP A 50 -9.11 31.28 -2.55
N LYS A 51 -9.58 30.97 -1.34
CA LYS A 51 -10.53 31.83 -0.60
C LYS A 51 -9.94 33.21 -0.29
N ILE A 52 -8.64 33.29 0.01
CA ILE A 52 -7.96 34.56 0.27
C ILE A 52 -7.83 35.35 -1.04
N GLN A 53 -7.48 34.68 -2.13
CA GLN A 53 -7.35 35.30 -3.45
C GLN A 53 -8.70 35.84 -3.95
N GLU A 54 -9.79 35.07 -3.80
CA GLU A 54 -11.14 35.51 -4.13
C GLU A 54 -11.55 36.75 -3.33
N LYS A 55 -11.25 36.79 -2.03
CA LYS A 55 -11.59 37.94 -1.17
C LYS A 55 -10.74 39.20 -1.42
N THR A 56 -9.59 39.05 -2.06
CA THR A 56 -8.66 40.16 -2.32
C THR A 56 -8.83 40.71 -3.75
N ARG A 57 -9.54 40.00 -4.61
CA ARG A 57 -9.82 40.38 -6.00
C ARG A 57 -11.13 41.16 -6.12
#